data_AF-A0A2H0MNN4-F1
#
_entry.id   AF-A0A2H0MNN4-F1
#
_cell.length_a   1.000
_cell.length_b   1.000
_cell.length_c   1.000
_cell.angle_alpha   90.00
_cell.angle_beta   90.00
_cell.angle_gamma   90.00
#
_symmetry.space_group_name_H-M   'P 1'
#
loop_
_entity.id
_entity.type
_entity.pdbx_description
1 polymer ?
#
loop_
_entity_poly.entity_id
_entity_poly.type
_entity_poly.pdbx_seq_one_letter_code
_entity_poly.pdbx_strand_id
1 'polypeptide(L)'
;MASPLEEEIHRLYNEPPIGATYTNTYGEENIRNLVLKYRQLDSPGMGLMLEVLTGLSRSYDLSSSYVSVGVLHALGRKEEVKEAYRWAADHDDSALFTHHFDIGTSLADHFAGPDLTA
;
A
#
# COMPACT_ATOMS: atom_id res chain seq x y z
N MET A 1 14.25 7.35 16.07
CA MET A 1 13.32 8.42 15.64
C MET A 1 13.03 8.16 14.18
N ALA A 2 11.76 8.18 13.78
CA ALA A 2 11.39 7.99 12.39
C ALA A 2 11.97 9.13 11.54
N SER A 3 12.35 8.85 10.29
CA SER A 3 12.77 9.91 9.37
C SER A 3 11.57 10.78 8.96
N PRO A 4 11.78 12.04 8.52
CA PRO A 4 10.68 12.87 8.02
C PRO A 4 9.88 12.21 6.89
N LEU A 5 10.54 11.39 6.06
CA LEU A 5 9.90 10.62 5.00
C LEU A 5 9.04 9.49 5.56
N GLU A 6 9.52 8.74 6.55
CA GLU A 6 8.73 7.69 7.21
C GLU A 6 7.49 8.28 7.88
N GLU A 7 7.63 9.41 8.57
CA GLU A 7 6.48 10.13 9.16
C GLU A 7 5.46 10.54 8.11
N GLU A 8 5.92 11.00 6.93
CA GLU A 8 5.04 11.34 5.83
C GLU A 8 4.35 10.12 5.24
N ILE A 9 5.06 9.01 5.04
CA ILE A 9 4.48 7.73 4.59
C ILE A 9 3.39 7.30 5.58
N HIS A 10 3.67 7.35 6.88
CA HIS A 10 2.68 7.03 7.91
C HIS A 10 1.46 7.96 7.88
N ARG A 11 1.64 9.27 7.62
CA ARG A 11 0.49 10.17 7.42
C ARG A 11 -0.35 9.74 6.21
N LEU A 12 0.27 9.37 5.09
CA LEU A 12 -0.45 8.94 3.88
C LEU A 12 -1.26 7.64 4.08
N TYR A 13 -0.89 6.80 5.05
CA TYR A 13 -1.73 5.66 5.45
C TYR A 13 -2.98 6.07 6.22
N ASN A 14 -2.94 7.19 6.94
CA ASN A 14 -3.99 7.60 7.87
C ASN A 14 -4.87 8.74 7.32
N GLU A 15 -4.40 9.45 6.29
CA GLU A 15 -5.03 10.67 5.77
C GLU A 15 -5.27 10.59 4.25
N PRO A 16 -6.53 10.69 3.79
CA PRO A 16 -7.75 10.70 4.61
C PRO A 16 -7.97 9.35 5.32
N PRO A 17 -8.74 9.32 6.43
CA PRO A 17 -9.09 8.06 7.07
C PRO A 17 -9.89 7.17 6.12
N ILE A 18 -9.60 5.87 6.15
CA ILE A 18 -10.35 4.88 5.36
C ILE A 18 -11.79 4.83 5.87
N GLY A 19 -12.75 4.89 4.96
CA GLY A 19 -14.17 4.99 5.27
C GLY A 19 -14.67 6.39 5.63
N ALA A 20 -13.82 7.42 5.60
CA ALA A 20 -14.23 8.79 5.91
C ALA A 20 -15.11 9.42 4.82
N THR A 21 -14.99 8.97 3.56
CA THR A 21 -15.72 9.49 2.41
C THR A 21 -16.13 8.35 1.48
N TYR A 22 -17.09 8.61 0.59
CA TYR A 22 -17.47 7.65 -0.46
C TYR A 22 -16.29 7.33 -1.41
N THR A 23 -15.41 8.31 -1.66
CA THR A 23 -14.25 8.18 -2.55
C THR A 23 -13.07 7.46 -1.92
N ASN A 24 -13.05 7.29 -0.60
CA ASN A 24 -12.00 6.58 0.15
C ASN A 24 -12.60 5.50 1.04
N THR A 25 -13.59 4.75 0.55
CA THR A 25 -14.29 3.73 1.34
C THR A 25 -13.34 2.60 1.73
N TYR A 26 -12.43 2.23 0.83
CA TYR A 26 -11.49 1.13 0.99
C TYR A 26 -10.03 1.60 0.88
N GLY A 27 -9.73 2.89 0.99
CA GLY A 27 -8.36 3.39 0.97
C GLY A 27 -7.81 3.70 -0.43
N GLU A 28 -8.71 3.92 -1.40
CA GLU A 28 -8.39 4.33 -2.76
C GLU A 28 -7.45 5.55 -2.82
N GLU A 29 -7.73 6.57 -2.00
CA GLU A 29 -6.92 7.79 -1.93
C GLU A 29 -5.58 7.51 -1.23
N ASN A 30 -5.55 6.65 -0.21
CA ASN A 30 -4.30 6.25 0.44
C ASN A 30 -3.37 5.54 -0.54
N ILE A 31 -3.88 4.56 -1.30
CA ILE A 31 -3.11 3.85 -2.34
C ILE A 31 -2.60 4.86 -3.38
N ARG A 32 -3.49 5.70 -3.93
CA ARG A 32 -3.11 6.71 -4.92
C ARG A 32 -2.00 7.62 -4.40
N ASN A 33 -2.15 8.17 -3.20
CA ASN A 33 -1.22 9.13 -2.64
C ASN A 33 0.14 8.50 -2.34
N LEU A 34 0.18 7.25 -1.86
CA LEU A 34 1.41 6.50 -1.66
C LEU A 34 2.11 6.19 -3.00
N VAL A 35 1.38 5.79 -4.04
CA VAL A 35 1.96 5.57 -5.38
C VAL A 35 2.54 6.87 -5.96
N LEU A 36 1.80 7.99 -5.84
CA LEU A 36 2.27 9.30 -6.27
C LEU A 36 3.52 9.73 -5.50
N LYS A 37 3.51 9.57 -4.17
CA LYS A 37 4.64 9.88 -3.31
C LYS A 37 5.87 9.10 -3.75
N TYR A 38 5.75 7.78 -3.93
CA TYR A 38 6.84 6.93 -4.38
C TYR A 38 7.47 7.45 -5.67
N ARG A 39 6.66 7.83 -6.66
CA ARG A 39 7.13 8.31 -7.98
C ARG A 39 7.81 9.67 -7.93
N GLN A 40 7.57 10.48 -6.90
CA GLN A 40 8.19 11.79 -6.70
C GLN A 40 9.53 11.72 -5.95
N LEU A 41 9.84 10.59 -5.32
CA LEU A 41 11.07 10.42 -4.55
C LEU A 41 12.29 10.20 -5.46
N ASP A 42 13.46 10.54 -4.92
CA ASP A 42 14.73 10.12 -5.49
C ASP A 42 15.00 8.63 -5.19
N SER A 43 16.04 8.05 -5.79
CA SER A 43 16.32 6.62 -5.64
C SER A 43 16.50 6.18 -4.17
N PRO A 44 17.20 6.92 -3.29
CA PRO A 44 17.24 6.62 -1.86
C PRO A 44 15.87 6.63 -1.20
N GLY A 45 15.04 7.66 -1.46
CA GLY A 45 13.69 7.75 -0.90
C GLY A 45 12.78 6.63 -1.38
N MET A 46 12.86 6.26 -2.66
CA MET A 46 12.15 5.09 -3.20
C MET A 46 12.55 3.80 -2.47
N GLY A 47 13.84 3.60 -2.20
CA GLY A 47 14.34 2.44 -1.46
C GLY A 47 13.75 2.36 -0.06
N LEU A 48 13.82 3.46 0.70
CA LEU A 48 13.25 3.56 2.05
C LEU A 48 11.74 3.30 2.03
N MET A 49 11.02 3.89 1.09
CA MET A 49 9.58 3.70 0.99
C MET A 49 9.23 2.24 0.68
N LEU A 50 9.95 1.57 -0.22
CA LEU A 50 9.73 0.14 -0.49
C LEU A 50 9.98 -0.73 0.74
N GLU A 51 11.00 -0.42 1.54
CA GLU A 51 11.26 -1.13 2.79
C GLU A 51 10.06 -1.03 3.74
N VAL A 52 9.53 0.18 3.92
CA VAL A 52 8.34 0.43 4.76
C VAL A 52 7.11 -0.31 4.22
N LEU A 53 6.81 -0.17 2.92
CA LEU A 53 5.67 -0.85 2.27
C LEU A 53 5.77 -2.37 2.40
N THR A 54 6.97 -2.93 2.20
CA THR A 54 7.20 -4.38 2.29
C THR A 54 7.07 -4.88 3.73
N GLY A 55 7.49 -4.10 4.72
CA GLY A 55 7.26 -4.38 6.13
C GLY A 55 5.76 -4.39 6.47
N LEU A 56 5.04 -3.33 6.08
CA LEU A 56 3.63 -3.16 6.40
C LEU A 56 2.70 -4.12 5.65
N SER A 57 3.08 -4.59 4.45
CA SER A 57 2.31 -5.59 3.67
C SER A 57 2.06 -6.91 4.40
N ARG A 58 2.83 -7.18 5.47
CA ARG A 58 2.74 -8.37 6.32
C ARG A 58 2.42 -8.02 7.78
N SER A 59 1.68 -6.93 7.97
CA SER A 59 1.20 -6.48 9.27
C SER A 59 -0.16 -7.09 9.62
N TYR A 60 -0.41 -7.31 10.91
CA TYR A 60 -1.75 -7.66 11.40
C TYR A 60 -2.73 -6.48 11.37
N ASP A 61 -2.23 -5.25 11.17
CA ASP A 61 -3.10 -4.12 10.84
C ASP A 61 -3.63 -4.30 9.41
N LEU A 62 -4.91 -4.66 9.32
CA LEU A 62 -5.55 -5.01 8.05
C LEU A 62 -5.47 -3.87 7.04
N SER A 63 -5.80 -2.64 7.46
CA SER A 63 -5.72 -1.44 6.63
C SER A 63 -4.33 -1.23 6.04
N SER A 64 -3.31 -1.21 6.90
CA SER A 64 -1.93 -0.97 6.49
C SER A 64 -1.44 -2.07 5.56
N SER A 65 -1.76 -3.33 5.86
CA SER A 65 -1.32 -4.46 5.05
C SER A 65 -1.94 -4.46 3.66
N TYR A 66 -3.26 -4.34 3.51
CA TYR A 66 -3.87 -4.39 2.19
C TYR A 66 -3.57 -3.13 1.35
N VAL A 67 -3.47 -1.95 1.98
CA VAL A 67 -3.04 -0.72 1.29
C VAL A 67 -1.61 -0.90 0.78
N SER A 68 -0.70 -1.46 1.60
CA SER A 68 0.67 -1.76 1.17
C SER A 68 0.71 -2.70 -0.03
N VAL A 69 -0.08 -3.78 0.01
CA VAL A 69 -0.17 -4.74 -1.10
C VAL A 69 -0.69 -4.07 -2.37
N GLY A 70 -1.72 -3.23 -2.27
CA GLY A 70 -2.21 -2.43 -3.40
C GLY A 70 -1.13 -1.52 -3.98
N VAL A 71 -0.40 -0.79 -3.15
CA VAL A 71 0.70 0.09 -3.61
C VAL A 71 1.81 -0.72 -4.28
N LEU A 72 2.26 -1.82 -3.67
CA LEU A 72 3.29 -2.70 -4.24
C LEU A 72 2.85 -3.26 -5.60
N HIS A 73 1.58 -3.65 -5.73
CA HIS A 73 0.98 -4.09 -6.99
C HIS A 73 1.02 -3.00 -8.05
N ALA A 74 0.56 -1.78 -7.74
CA ALA A 74 0.61 -0.64 -8.67
C ALA A 74 2.05 -0.25 -9.09
N LEU A 75 3.05 -0.54 -8.25
CA LEU A 75 4.46 -0.31 -8.55
C LEU A 75 5.14 -1.48 -9.28
N GLY A 76 4.40 -2.56 -9.58
CA GLY A 76 4.91 -3.73 -10.27
C GLY A 76 5.83 -4.62 -9.41
N ARG A 77 5.77 -4.50 -8.08
CA ARG A 77 6.57 -5.25 -7.09
C ARG A 77 5.98 -6.64 -6.86
N LYS A 78 6.01 -7.46 -7.92
CA LYS A 78 5.31 -8.76 -7.99
C LYS A 78 5.80 -9.77 -6.96
N GLU A 79 7.07 -9.76 -6.60
CA GLU A 79 7.61 -10.73 -5.64
C GLU A 79 7.19 -10.37 -4.21
N GLU A 80 7.24 -9.09 -3.86
CA GLU A 80 6.79 -8.57 -2.58
C GLU A 80 5.27 -8.81 -2.38
N VAL A 81 4.47 -8.62 -3.42
CA VAL A 81 3.04 -8.97 -3.41
C VAL A 81 2.85 -10.48 -3.16
N LYS A 82 3.56 -11.35 -3.89
CA LYS A 82 3.47 -12.80 -3.66
C LYS A 82 3.87 -13.20 -2.24
N GLU A 83 4.90 -12.56 -1.69
CA GLU A 83 5.33 -12.79 -0.30
C GLU A 83 4.26 -12.38 0.70
N ALA A 84 3.56 -11.26 0.49
CA ALA A 84 2.44 -10.87 1.33
C ALA A 84 1.29 -11.89 1.28
N TYR A 85 0.91 -12.36 0.09
CA TYR A 85 -0.12 -13.40 -0.05
C TYR A 85 0.30 -14.73 0.60
N ARG A 86 1.58 -15.13 0.50
CA ARG A 86 2.11 -16.31 1.20
C ARG A 86 2.05 -16.14 2.71
N TRP A 87 2.48 -14.98 3.21
CA TRP A 87 2.39 -14.66 4.62
C TRP A 87 0.95 -14.75 5.11
N ALA A 88 -0.02 -14.15 4.39
CA ALA A 88 -1.43 -14.23 4.73
C ALA A 88 -1.96 -15.68 4.76
N ALA A 89 -1.52 -16.53 3.82
CA ALA A 89 -1.92 -17.92 3.74
C ALA A 89 -1.51 -18.77 4.96
N ASP A 90 -0.47 -18.35 5.68
CA ASP A 90 0.04 -19.07 6.86
C ASP A 90 -0.68 -18.68 8.18
N HIS A 91 -1.69 -17.80 8.14
CA HIS A 91 -2.46 -17.38 9.33
C HIS A 91 -3.89 -17.93 9.34
N ASP A 92 -4.46 -18.07 10.54
CA ASP A 92 -5.84 -18.54 10.73
C ASP A 92 -6.88 -17.62 10.04
N ASP A 93 -6.60 -16.31 9.97
CA ASP A 93 -7.43 -15.31 9.31
C ASP A 93 -7.10 -15.12 7.81
N SER A 94 -6.45 -16.11 7.19
CA SER A 94 -6.00 -16.07 5.79
C SER A 94 -7.04 -15.51 4.82
N ALA A 95 -8.28 -16.02 4.90
CA ALA A 95 -9.36 -15.57 4.03
C ALA A 95 -9.70 -14.06 4.16
N LEU A 96 -9.59 -13.52 5.38
CA LEU A 96 -9.82 -12.10 5.63
C LEU A 96 -8.75 -11.24 4.97
N PHE A 97 -7.48 -11.60 5.17
CA PHE A 97 -6.34 -10.88 4.59
C PHE A 97 -6.35 -10.98 3.07
N THR A 98 -6.48 -12.19 2.50
CA THR A 98 -6.47 -12.36 1.04
C THR A 98 -7.63 -11.61 0.37
N HIS A 99 -8.81 -11.59 0.98
CA HIS A 99 -9.94 -10.82 0.46
C HIS A 99 -9.65 -9.32 0.41
N HIS A 100 -9.04 -8.76 1.47
CA HIS A 100 -8.67 -7.35 1.47
C HIS A 100 -7.51 -7.06 0.51
N PHE A 101 -6.57 -7.98 0.34
CA PHE A 101 -5.51 -7.85 -0.66
C PHE A 101 -6.09 -7.82 -2.07
N ASP A 102 -7.10 -8.64 -2.37
CA ASP A 102 -7.80 -8.61 -3.66
C ASP A 102 -8.53 -7.28 -3.89
N ILE A 103 -9.13 -6.69 -2.85
CA ILE A 103 -9.68 -5.33 -2.91
C ILE A 103 -8.57 -4.32 -3.21
N GLY A 104 -7.48 -4.34 -2.45
CA GLY A 104 -6.36 -3.42 -2.60
C GLY A 104 -5.72 -3.47 -4.00
N THR A 105 -5.50 -4.67 -4.54
CA THR A 105 -4.92 -4.87 -5.89
C THR A 105 -5.88 -4.42 -6.99
N SER A 106 -7.18 -4.72 -6.86
CA SER A 106 -8.22 -4.26 -7.80
C SER A 106 -8.29 -2.74 -7.88
N LEU A 107 -8.28 -2.05 -6.73
CA LEU A 107 -8.25 -0.58 -6.68
C LEU A 107 -6.95 -0.03 -7.29
N ALA A 108 -5.82 -0.70 -7.02
CA ALA A 108 -4.50 -0.29 -7.46
C ALA A 108 -4.29 -0.37 -8.98
N ASP A 109 -5.05 -1.18 -9.71
CA ASP A 109 -4.97 -1.25 -11.18
C ASP A 109 -5.24 0.12 -11.84
N HIS A 110 -6.07 0.96 -11.22
CA HIS A 110 -6.31 2.33 -11.67
C HIS A 110 -5.07 3.24 -11.54
N PHE A 111 -4.09 2.83 -10.73
CA PHE A 111 -2.88 3.59 -10.41
C PHE A 111 -1.60 2.97 -10.99
N ALA A 112 -1.69 1.81 -11.65
CA ALA A 112 -0.55 1.10 -12.20
C ALA A 112 0.09 1.78 -13.44
N GLY A 113 -0.65 2.67 -14.11
CA GLY A 113 -0.19 3.36 -15.32
C GLY A 113 0.79 4.52 -15.06
N PRO A 114 1.63 4.90 -16.04
CA PRO A 114 2.60 5.99 -15.92
C PRO A 114 1.95 7.39 -15.81
N ASP A 115 0.68 7.53 -16.19
CA ASP A 115 0.01 8.81 -16.40
C ASP A 115 -0.60 9.47 -15.14
N LEU A 116 -0.25 9.02 -13.93
CA LEU A 116 -0.78 9.63 -12.69
C LEU A 116 -0.27 11.04 -12.38
N THR A 117 0.50 11.67 -13.27
CA THR A 117 1.16 12.96 -13.01
C THR A 117 0.39 14.19 -13.53
N ALA A 118 -0.92 14.08 -13.74
CA ALA A 118 -1.76 15.21 -14.15
C ALA A 118 -2.27 16.03 -12.95
#